data_AF-A0A847V3S7-F1
#
_entry.id   AF-A0A847V3S7-F1
#
_cell.length_a   1.000
_cell.length_b   1.000
_cell.length_c   1.000
_cell.angle_alpha   90.00
_cell.angle_beta   90.00
_cell.angle_gamma   90.00
#
_symmetry.space_group_name_H-M   'P 1'
#
loop_
_entity.id
_entity.type
_entity.pdbx_description
1 polymer ?
#
loop_
_entity_poly.entity_id
_entity_poly.type
_entity_poly.pdbx_seq_one_letter_code
_entity_poly.pdbx_strand_id
1 'polypeptide(L)'
;MRSKAIFAVLVVLASLAMPSTADEVDDLILDLKYGQPDAQKNAAKALGETGDPRAVEPLIVALKYPNSDIRMHSAYALGEIGDLRAVDPLIAALDDDTGSVRAYAAHALGQIGDPKAVDPLITALNDGQLKVRIHSAGSLVRLGKPEYFDQVMEGITNQNSDVREAAAEALGNTGDPRSIEPLNYLVANDKNSAVRQAAAKALQKLSVLASAPVDGQITSVVWPDVRNYNYDEAVPVTVNFRNTGSQPHSFWIGFSVQDANGKWWDAIHQQTASIQPGYSLPVELEWNPPNIAPGGVYASAVTLWSGYDSDTGFLVGEIDRKTKASAFWLVSSSPASTLPPETV
;
A
#
# COMPACT_ATOMS: atom_id res chain seq x y z
N MET A 1 -27.72 62.70 22.03
CA MET A 1 -28.79 61.80 21.56
C MET A 1 -28.53 61.42 20.10
N ARG A 2 -28.31 60.11 19.85
CA ARG A 2 -28.61 59.32 18.63
C ARG A 2 -28.14 59.87 17.26
N SER A 3 -27.10 59.30 16.66
CA SER A 3 -27.15 58.14 15.73
C SER A 3 -27.45 58.51 14.28
N LYS A 4 -26.47 58.27 13.38
CA LYS A 4 -26.54 57.22 12.34
C LYS A 4 -25.27 57.22 11.49
N ALA A 5 -24.50 56.14 11.61
CA ALA A 5 -23.60 55.64 10.56
C ALA A 5 -24.41 54.93 9.45
N ILE A 6 -23.76 54.69 8.29
CA ILE A 6 -24.05 53.80 7.14
C ILE A 6 -23.70 54.57 5.85
N PHE A 7 -23.07 54.09 4.77
CA PHE A 7 -22.23 52.93 4.40
C PHE A 7 -22.02 53.10 2.88
N ALA A 8 -20.79 53.12 2.37
CA ALA A 8 -20.43 52.90 0.95
C ALA A 8 -18.89 52.78 0.88
N VAL A 9 -18.32 51.60 1.12
CA VAL A 9 -18.00 50.56 0.11
C VAL A 9 -17.20 51.13 -1.06
N LEU A 10 -15.87 51.06 -0.93
CA LEU A 10 -14.98 50.87 -2.07
C LEU A 10 -13.93 49.85 -1.65
N VAL A 11 -14.30 48.61 -1.90
CA VAL A 11 -13.49 47.41 -1.74
C VAL A 11 -12.40 47.47 -2.83
N VAL A 12 -11.17 47.78 -2.44
CA VAL A 12 -9.99 47.45 -3.24
C VAL A 12 -9.56 46.05 -2.81
N LEU A 13 -10.21 45.03 -3.37
CA LEU A 13 -9.68 43.67 -3.34
C LEU A 13 -8.55 43.61 -4.37
N ALA A 14 -7.34 43.94 -3.92
CA ALA A 14 -6.14 43.45 -4.59
C ALA A 14 -6.14 41.93 -4.41
N SER A 15 -6.47 41.24 -5.50
CA SER A 15 -6.37 39.79 -5.66
C SER A 15 -4.93 39.34 -5.40
N LEU A 16 -4.61 38.99 -4.14
CA LEU A 16 -3.58 38.00 -3.84
C LEU A 16 -4.17 36.64 -4.21
N ALA A 17 -4.15 36.32 -5.50
CA ALA A 17 -4.29 34.95 -5.94
C ALA A 17 -3.10 34.20 -5.32
N MET A 18 -3.36 33.27 -4.40
CA MET A 18 -2.35 32.27 -4.08
C MET A 18 -1.99 31.58 -5.41
N PRO A 19 -0.70 31.47 -5.77
CA PRO A 19 -0.32 30.85 -7.03
C PRO A 19 -1.00 29.50 -7.13
N SER A 20 -1.58 29.21 -8.29
CA SER A 20 -2.19 27.91 -8.50
C SER A 20 -1.08 26.87 -8.45
N THR A 21 -1.39 25.65 -7.99
CA THR A 21 -0.42 24.54 -8.05
C THR A 21 0.07 24.28 -9.48
N ALA A 22 -0.67 24.74 -10.49
CA ALA A 22 -0.27 24.69 -11.88
C ALA A 22 0.92 25.60 -12.19
N ASP A 23 0.94 26.83 -11.65
CA ASP A 23 2.02 27.80 -11.83
C ASP A 23 3.30 27.37 -11.10
N GLU A 24 3.16 26.75 -9.92
CA GLU A 24 4.28 26.27 -9.11
C GLU A 24 5.06 25.14 -9.78
N VAL A 25 4.38 24.18 -10.41
CA VAL A 25 5.04 23.09 -11.15
C VAL A 25 5.79 23.61 -12.38
N ASP A 26 5.21 24.57 -13.10
CA ASP A 26 5.85 25.14 -14.28
C ASP A 26 7.10 25.95 -13.90
N ASP A 27 7.05 26.70 -12.80
CA ASP A 27 8.22 27.40 -12.24
C ASP A 27 9.33 26.42 -11.83
N LEU A 28 8.97 25.31 -11.17
CA LEU A 28 9.93 24.26 -10.82
C LEU A 28 10.54 23.58 -12.07
N ILE A 29 9.76 23.39 -13.15
CA ILE A 29 10.28 22.89 -14.43
C ILE A 29 11.28 23.89 -15.03
N LEU A 30 11.00 25.20 -14.94
CA LEU A 30 11.93 26.23 -15.39
C LEU A 30 13.22 26.24 -14.57
N ASP A 31 13.13 26.10 -13.25
CA ASP A 31 14.29 26.02 -12.36
C ASP A 31 15.12 24.76 -12.63
N LEU A 32 14.50 23.62 -12.90
CA LEU A 32 15.20 22.40 -13.32
C LEU A 32 15.97 22.62 -14.64
N LYS A 33 15.38 23.37 -15.57
CA LYS A 33 15.95 23.55 -16.91
C LYS A 33 17.05 24.62 -16.97
N TYR A 34 16.85 25.74 -16.28
CA TYR A 34 17.68 26.94 -16.43
C TYR A 34 18.30 27.45 -15.14
N GLY A 35 17.93 26.87 -13.99
CA GLY A 35 18.46 27.24 -12.70
C GLY A 35 19.95 26.92 -12.56
N GLN A 36 20.58 27.51 -11.53
CA GLN A 36 21.91 27.11 -11.09
C GLN A 36 21.87 25.69 -10.51
N PRO A 37 23.00 24.97 -10.41
CA PRO A 37 22.99 23.56 -10.00
C PRO A 37 22.23 23.25 -8.71
N ASP A 38 22.28 24.13 -7.70
CA ASP A 38 21.50 23.96 -6.47
C ASP A 38 20.00 24.16 -6.68
N ALA A 39 19.60 25.12 -7.52
CA ALA A 39 18.20 25.32 -7.89
C ALA A 39 17.69 24.13 -8.70
N GLN A 40 18.48 23.59 -9.63
CA GLN A 40 18.11 22.42 -10.43
C GLN A 40 17.90 21.18 -9.55
N LYS A 41 18.81 20.95 -8.59
CA LYS A 41 18.71 19.85 -7.62
C LYS A 41 17.45 19.97 -6.75
N ASN A 42 17.21 21.18 -6.21
CA ASN A 42 16.05 21.45 -5.37
C ASN A 42 14.74 21.32 -6.17
N ALA A 43 14.73 21.80 -7.41
CA ALA A 43 13.62 21.68 -8.33
C ALA A 43 13.33 20.21 -8.65
N ALA A 44 14.35 19.41 -9.00
CA ALA A 44 14.17 17.99 -9.25
C ALA A 44 13.49 17.29 -8.05
N LYS A 45 13.96 17.56 -6.83
CA LYS A 45 13.36 17.01 -5.61
C LYS A 45 11.90 17.45 -5.43
N ALA A 46 11.64 18.76 -5.50
CA ALA A 46 10.30 19.31 -5.30
C ALA A 46 9.31 18.80 -6.35
N LEU A 47 9.73 18.65 -7.61
CA LEU A 47 8.93 18.06 -8.69
C LEU A 47 8.53 16.60 -8.41
N GLY A 48 9.38 15.83 -7.72
CA GLY A 48 9.00 14.49 -7.25
C GLY A 48 7.90 14.55 -6.19
N GLU A 49 8.03 15.46 -5.23
CA GLU A 49 7.07 15.66 -4.14
C GLU A 49 5.70 16.14 -4.63
N THR A 50 5.63 16.85 -5.76
CA THR A 50 4.34 17.26 -6.35
C THR A 50 3.56 16.09 -6.95
N GLY A 51 4.26 15.05 -7.43
CA GLY A 51 3.65 13.93 -8.16
C GLY A 51 3.05 14.32 -9.52
N ASP A 52 3.30 15.53 -10.04
CA ASP A 52 2.65 16.02 -11.25
C ASP A 52 3.24 15.38 -12.53
N PRO A 53 2.44 14.71 -13.37
CA PRO A 53 2.93 14.05 -14.58
C PRO A 53 3.60 14.98 -15.62
N ARG A 54 3.39 16.30 -15.53
CA ARG A 54 4.08 17.30 -16.37
C ARG A 54 5.58 17.32 -16.11
N ALA A 55 6.03 16.94 -14.92
CA ALA A 55 7.43 16.92 -14.54
C ALA A 55 8.24 15.77 -15.16
N VAL A 56 7.57 14.73 -15.65
CA VAL A 56 8.20 13.47 -16.08
C VAL A 56 9.19 13.66 -17.21
N GLU A 57 8.80 14.31 -18.32
CA GLU A 57 9.71 14.53 -19.46
C GLU A 57 10.90 15.44 -19.09
N PRO A 58 10.71 16.58 -18.39
CA PRO A 58 11.83 17.37 -17.86
C PRO A 58 12.80 16.57 -16.99
N LEU A 59 12.29 15.73 -16.09
CA LEU A 59 13.12 14.91 -15.21
C LEU A 59 13.86 13.80 -15.98
N ILE A 60 13.23 13.19 -16.99
CA ILE A 60 13.89 12.23 -17.91
C ILE A 60 15.05 12.89 -18.65
N VAL A 61 14.90 14.14 -19.09
CA VAL A 61 15.99 14.91 -19.69
C VAL A 61 17.10 15.18 -18.66
N ALA A 62 16.73 15.52 -17.43
CA ALA A 62 17.67 15.81 -16.34
C ALA A 62 18.50 14.59 -15.89
N LEU A 63 18.05 13.35 -16.16
CA LEU A 63 18.87 12.13 -16.02
C LEU A 63 20.14 12.13 -16.89
N LYS A 64 20.29 13.08 -17.82
CA LYS A 64 21.48 13.17 -18.70
C LYS A 64 22.33 14.41 -18.41
N TYR A 65 22.03 15.13 -17.33
CA TYR A 65 22.78 16.34 -16.98
C TYR A 65 24.21 16.02 -16.53
N PRO A 66 25.15 16.97 -16.73
CA PRO A 66 26.56 16.74 -16.38
C PRO A 66 26.77 16.56 -14.88
N ASN A 67 25.93 17.19 -14.05
CA ASN A 67 26.01 17.08 -12.60
C ASN A 67 25.27 15.82 -12.11
N SER A 68 25.99 14.91 -11.46
CA SER A 68 25.46 13.64 -10.96
C SER A 68 24.46 13.81 -9.81
N ASP A 69 24.54 14.87 -9.01
CA ASP A 69 23.53 15.16 -7.98
C ASP A 69 22.17 15.45 -8.63
N ILE A 70 22.15 16.17 -9.75
CA ILE A 70 20.90 16.45 -10.46
C ILE A 70 20.33 15.16 -11.05
N ARG A 71 21.18 14.33 -11.68
CA ARG A 71 20.75 13.01 -12.20
C ARG A 71 20.17 12.14 -11.09
N MET A 72 20.83 12.09 -9.94
CA MET A 72 20.40 11.34 -8.77
C MET A 72 19.04 11.80 -8.26
N HIS A 73 18.84 13.10 -8.05
CA HIS A 73 17.55 13.64 -7.58
C HIS A 73 16.46 13.47 -8.64
N SER A 74 16.81 13.53 -9.93
CA SER A 74 15.86 13.27 -11.01
C SER A 74 15.41 11.81 -11.03
N ALA A 75 16.33 10.86 -10.83
CA ALA A 75 16.00 9.44 -10.72
C ALA A 75 15.06 9.19 -9.52
N TYR A 76 15.37 9.76 -8.35
CA TYR A 76 14.51 9.68 -7.17
C TYR A 76 13.11 10.25 -7.45
N ALA A 77 13.04 11.46 -8.00
CA ALA A 77 11.76 12.14 -8.29
C ALA A 77 10.89 11.37 -9.29
N LEU A 78 11.48 10.75 -10.32
CA LEU A 78 10.74 9.90 -11.25
C LEU A 78 10.14 8.66 -10.56
N GLY A 79 10.84 8.11 -9.56
CA GLY A 79 10.33 7.03 -8.71
C GLY A 79 9.12 7.46 -7.87
N GLU A 80 9.20 8.66 -7.26
CA GLU A 80 8.10 9.23 -6.48
C GLU A 80 6.85 9.51 -7.33
N ILE A 81 7.04 9.98 -8.58
CA ILE A 81 5.92 10.22 -9.50
C ILE A 81 5.28 8.90 -9.98
N GLY A 82 6.08 7.85 -10.19
CA GLY A 82 5.55 6.52 -10.53
C GLY A 82 5.08 6.36 -11.98
N ASP A 83 5.42 7.27 -12.90
CA ASP A 83 4.97 7.23 -14.30
C ASP A 83 5.78 6.22 -15.14
N LEU A 84 5.09 5.35 -15.87
CA LEU A 84 5.69 4.29 -16.71
C LEU A 84 6.61 4.82 -17.80
N ARG A 85 6.46 6.08 -18.23
CA ARG A 85 7.37 6.73 -19.21
C ARG A 85 8.82 6.79 -18.71
N ALA A 86 9.02 6.75 -17.38
CA ALA A 86 10.34 6.80 -16.77
C ALA A 86 11.09 5.47 -16.79
N VAL A 87 10.43 4.33 -17.07
CA VAL A 87 11.02 2.99 -16.93
C VAL A 87 12.25 2.80 -17.80
N ASP A 88 12.14 2.97 -19.12
CA ASP A 88 13.28 2.74 -20.03
C ASP A 88 14.44 3.73 -19.76
N PRO A 89 14.20 5.04 -19.51
CA PRO A 89 15.26 5.96 -19.06
C PRO A 89 15.93 5.56 -17.75
N LEU A 90 15.18 5.08 -16.76
CA LEU A 90 15.73 4.64 -15.48
C LEU A 90 16.51 3.32 -15.61
N ILE A 91 16.08 2.40 -16.49
CA ILE A 91 16.86 1.22 -16.85
C ILE A 91 18.22 1.64 -17.42
N ALA A 92 18.26 2.61 -18.33
CA ALA A 92 19.53 3.12 -18.85
C ALA A 92 20.39 3.79 -17.75
N ALA A 93 19.77 4.44 -16.76
CA ALA A 93 20.48 5.03 -15.63
C ALA A 93 21.07 4.00 -14.65
N LEU A 94 20.73 2.72 -14.77
CA LEU A 94 21.44 1.64 -14.06
C LEU A 94 22.87 1.44 -14.57
N ASP A 95 23.25 2.02 -15.70
CA ASP A 95 24.63 1.99 -16.23
C ASP A 95 25.39 3.32 -16.02
N ASP A 96 24.84 4.24 -15.20
CA ASP A 96 25.46 5.54 -14.93
C ASP A 96 26.85 5.41 -14.28
N ASP A 97 27.76 6.33 -14.61
CA ASP A 97 29.13 6.34 -14.07
C ASP A 97 29.17 6.49 -12.53
N THR A 98 28.15 7.13 -11.97
CA THR A 98 28.04 7.47 -10.56
C THR A 98 27.11 6.49 -9.88
N GLY A 99 27.63 5.67 -8.97
CA GLY A 99 26.80 4.63 -8.33
C GLY A 99 25.67 5.14 -7.43
N SER A 100 25.71 6.38 -6.96
CA SER A 100 24.52 7.00 -6.35
C SER A 100 23.37 7.11 -7.36
N VAL A 101 23.64 7.54 -8.59
CA VAL A 101 22.61 7.62 -9.65
C VAL A 101 22.08 6.22 -9.95
N ARG A 102 22.95 5.22 -10.12
CA ARG A 102 22.54 3.82 -10.31
C ARG A 102 21.66 3.29 -9.17
N ALA A 103 22.01 3.60 -7.91
CA ALA A 103 21.26 3.15 -6.75
C ALA A 103 19.85 3.77 -6.70
N TYR A 104 19.73 5.06 -7.00
CA TYR A 104 18.42 5.74 -7.04
C TYR A 104 17.61 5.36 -8.28
N ALA A 105 18.25 5.04 -9.41
CA ALA A 105 17.57 4.44 -10.55
C ALA A 105 16.98 3.06 -10.19
N ALA A 106 17.76 2.19 -9.52
CA ALA A 106 17.27 0.91 -9.03
C ALA A 106 16.13 1.07 -8.02
N HIS A 107 16.21 2.07 -7.14
CA HIS A 107 15.14 2.39 -6.20
C HIS A 107 13.84 2.75 -6.92
N ALA A 108 13.92 3.72 -7.84
CA ALA A 108 12.80 4.27 -8.59
C ALA A 108 12.09 3.22 -9.45
N LEU A 109 12.86 2.33 -10.10
CA LEU A 109 12.29 1.20 -10.84
C LEU A 109 11.45 0.27 -9.94
N GLY A 110 11.91 0.04 -8.71
CA GLY A 110 11.14 -0.72 -7.72
C GLY A 110 9.95 0.03 -7.12
N GLN A 111 9.89 1.36 -7.24
CA GLN A 111 8.71 2.15 -6.85
C GLN A 111 7.66 2.15 -7.98
N ILE A 112 8.09 2.30 -9.23
CA ILE A 112 7.22 2.28 -10.41
C ILE A 112 6.57 0.90 -10.60
N GLY A 113 7.32 -0.18 -10.34
CA GLY A 113 6.74 -1.52 -10.31
C GLY A 113 6.58 -2.20 -11.69
N ASP A 114 7.22 -1.67 -12.75
CA ASP A 114 7.11 -2.26 -14.09
C ASP A 114 7.99 -3.54 -14.20
N PRO A 115 7.43 -4.69 -14.64
CA PRO A 115 8.18 -5.94 -14.80
C PRO A 115 9.38 -5.87 -15.76
N LYS A 116 9.44 -4.90 -16.67
CA LYS A 116 10.62 -4.68 -17.53
C LYS A 116 11.90 -4.40 -16.74
N ALA A 117 11.76 -3.91 -15.51
CA ALA A 117 12.89 -3.62 -14.64
C ALA A 117 13.55 -4.88 -14.04
N VAL A 118 12.92 -6.05 -14.12
CA VAL A 118 13.38 -7.26 -13.41
C VAL A 118 14.78 -7.69 -13.84
N ASP A 119 14.99 -7.99 -15.12
CA ASP A 119 16.30 -8.46 -15.60
C ASP A 119 17.43 -7.43 -15.40
N PRO A 120 17.20 -6.11 -15.64
CA PRO A 120 18.16 -5.07 -15.27
C PRO A 120 18.48 -5.03 -13.76
N LEU A 121 17.48 -5.14 -12.88
CA LEU A 121 17.69 -5.15 -11.43
C LEU A 121 18.43 -6.42 -10.97
N ILE A 122 18.18 -7.57 -11.58
CA ILE A 122 18.95 -8.80 -11.34
C ILE A 122 20.42 -8.59 -11.71
N THR A 123 20.68 -7.95 -12.85
CA THR A 123 22.05 -7.62 -13.26
C THR A 123 22.72 -6.70 -12.22
N ALA A 124 22.01 -5.67 -11.76
CA ALA A 124 22.48 -4.70 -10.76
C ALA A 124 22.73 -5.29 -9.36
N LEU A 125 22.28 -6.52 -9.07
CA LEU A 125 22.69 -7.25 -7.85
C LEU A 125 24.20 -7.49 -7.79
N ASN A 126 24.89 -7.49 -8.93
CA ASN A 126 26.34 -7.69 -9.01
C ASN A 126 27.12 -6.36 -9.12
N ASP A 127 26.48 -5.22 -8.88
CA ASP A 127 27.15 -3.92 -8.93
C ASP A 127 28.28 -3.82 -7.88
N GLY A 128 29.36 -3.12 -8.24
CA GLY A 128 30.50 -2.89 -7.34
C GLY A 128 30.18 -2.05 -6.10
N GLN A 129 29.08 -1.29 -6.11
CA GLN A 129 28.63 -0.50 -4.96
C GLN A 129 27.51 -1.18 -4.19
N LEU A 130 27.74 -1.39 -2.89
CA LEU A 130 26.78 -2.00 -1.97
C LEU A 130 25.40 -1.34 -2.00
N LYS A 131 25.34 -0.01 -2.08
CA LYS A 131 24.06 0.72 -2.12
C LYS A 131 23.23 0.35 -3.35
N VAL A 132 23.85 0.13 -4.51
CA VAL A 132 23.16 -0.28 -5.75
C VAL A 132 22.58 -1.68 -5.56
N ARG A 133 23.37 -2.61 -5.02
CA ARG A 133 22.93 -3.99 -4.75
C ARG A 133 21.74 -4.03 -3.79
N ILE A 134 21.80 -3.27 -2.69
CA ILE A 134 20.71 -3.18 -1.69
C ILE A 134 19.42 -2.66 -2.34
N HIS A 135 19.51 -1.56 -3.10
CA HIS A 135 18.32 -1.00 -3.75
C HIS A 135 17.77 -1.96 -4.80
N SER A 136 18.63 -2.64 -5.55
CA SER A 136 18.23 -3.62 -6.56
C SER A 136 17.50 -4.82 -5.94
N ALA A 137 18.10 -5.42 -4.90
CA ALA A 137 17.50 -6.53 -4.16
C ALA A 137 16.17 -6.11 -3.49
N GLY A 138 16.11 -4.93 -2.85
CA GLY A 138 14.88 -4.42 -2.26
C GLY A 138 13.79 -4.12 -3.29
N SER A 139 14.16 -3.64 -4.48
CA SER A 139 13.24 -3.37 -5.59
C SER A 139 12.67 -4.66 -6.19
N LEU A 140 13.48 -5.71 -6.34
CA LEU A 140 13.00 -7.04 -6.78
C LEU A 140 11.93 -7.59 -5.84
N VAL A 141 12.10 -7.43 -4.52
CA VAL A 141 11.05 -7.85 -3.57
C VAL A 141 9.79 -6.97 -3.70
N ARG A 142 9.94 -5.65 -3.84
CA ARG A 142 8.78 -4.74 -3.98
C ARG A 142 7.94 -4.98 -5.23
N LEU A 143 8.54 -5.50 -6.31
CA LEU A 143 7.84 -5.93 -7.52
C LEU A 143 6.84 -7.09 -7.28
N GLY A 144 6.83 -7.67 -6.07
CA GLY A 144 5.63 -8.27 -5.48
C GLY A 144 5.23 -9.64 -6.02
N LYS A 145 5.97 -10.22 -6.97
CA LYS A 145 5.76 -11.60 -7.39
C LYS A 145 6.54 -12.56 -6.48
N PRO A 146 5.92 -13.69 -6.05
CA PRO A 146 6.62 -14.72 -5.30
C PRO A 146 7.93 -15.17 -5.95
N GLU A 147 7.95 -15.25 -7.29
CA GLU A 147 9.12 -15.61 -8.09
C GLU A 147 10.34 -14.68 -7.87
N TYR A 148 10.11 -13.39 -7.61
CA TYR A 148 11.19 -12.42 -7.37
C TYR A 148 11.74 -12.51 -5.94
N PHE A 149 10.90 -12.96 -4.99
CA PHE A 149 11.36 -13.29 -3.65
C PHE A 149 12.30 -14.49 -3.69
N ASP A 150 11.97 -15.53 -4.46
CA ASP A 150 12.81 -16.73 -4.63
C ASP A 150 14.18 -16.37 -5.23
N GLN A 151 14.24 -15.43 -6.18
CA GLN A 151 15.51 -14.93 -6.71
C GLN A 151 16.38 -14.21 -5.67
N VAL A 152 15.78 -13.41 -4.79
CA VAL A 152 16.52 -12.78 -3.68
C VAL A 152 16.98 -13.81 -2.66
N MET A 153 16.18 -14.87 -2.44
CA MET A 153 16.55 -16.02 -1.61
C MET A 153 17.73 -16.81 -2.20
N GLU A 154 17.82 -16.98 -3.52
CA GLU A 154 19.00 -17.56 -4.18
C GLU A 154 20.26 -16.73 -3.90
N GLY A 155 20.11 -15.40 -3.84
CA GLY A 155 21.16 -14.44 -3.50
C GLY A 155 21.84 -14.70 -2.14
N ILE A 156 21.13 -15.29 -1.17
CA ILE A 156 21.67 -15.68 0.15
C ILE A 156 22.80 -16.71 0.01
N THR A 157 22.78 -17.54 -1.03
CA THR A 157 23.77 -18.60 -1.25
C THR A 157 24.84 -18.22 -2.27
N ASN A 158 24.83 -16.97 -2.76
CA ASN A 158 25.74 -16.52 -3.80
C ASN A 158 27.21 -16.61 -3.36
N GLN A 159 28.11 -16.95 -4.29
CA GLN A 159 29.55 -17.03 -3.98
C GLN A 159 30.12 -15.67 -3.56
N ASN A 160 29.60 -14.58 -4.12
CA ASN A 160 29.99 -13.23 -3.81
C ASN A 160 29.36 -12.76 -2.48
N SER A 161 30.20 -12.46 -1.48
CA SER A 161 29.72 -12.00 -0.17
C SER A 161 28.94 -10.70 -0.23
N ASP A 162 29.28 -9.85 -1.19
CA ASP A 162 28.64 -8.56 -1.42
C ASP A 162 27.18 -8.71 -1.86
N VAL A 163 26.89 -9.77 -2.62
CA VAL A 163 25.54 -10.14 -3.05
C VAL A 163 24.76 -10.74 -1.87
N ARG A 164 25.40 -11.62 -1.09
CA ARG A 164 24.77 -12.21 0.11
C ARG A 164 24.40 -11.14 1.14
N GLU A 165 25.28 -10.17 1.36
CA GLU A 165 25.04 -9.04 2.26
C GLU A 165 23.81 -8.23 1.81
N ALA A 166 23.76 -7.88 0.53
CA ALA A 166 22.65 -7.13 -0.04
C ALA A 166 21.33 -7.92 0.01
N ALA A 167 21.36 -9.23 -0.28
CA ALA A 167 20.20 -10.11 -0.16
C ALA A 167 19.69 -10.16 1.29
N ALA A 168 20.59 -10.32 2.27
CA ALA A 168 20.23 -10.33 3.68
C ALA A 168 19.57 -9.02 4.12
N GLU A 169 20.15 -7.87 3.76
CA GLU A 169 19.56 -6.56 4.10
C GLU A 169 18.21 -6.33 3.41
N ALA A 170 18.09 -6.71 2.14
CA ALA A 170 16.85 -6.60 1.40
C ALA A 170 15.74 -7.42 2.06
N LEU A 171 15.99 -8.69 2.37
CA LEU A 171 15.05 -9.59 3.05
C LEU A 171 14.60 -9.07 4.41
N GLY A 172 15.50 -8.47 5.19
CA GLY A 172 15.13 -7.80 6.44
C GLY A 172 14.16 -6.64 6.28
N ASN A 173 14.19 -5.94 5.14
CA ASN A 173 13.26 -4.86 4.83
C ASN A 173 11.90 -5.37 4.32
N THR A 174 11.77 -6.65 3.98
CA THR A 174 10.52 -7.22 3.45
C THR A 174 9.49 -7.51 4.52
N GLY A 175 9.92 -7.79 5.76
CA GLY A 175 9.02 -8.29 6.79
C GLY A 175 8.63 -9.77 6.64
N ASP A 176 9.05 -10.45 5.57
CA ASP A 176 8.59 -11.81 5.27
C ASP A 176 9.25 -12.86 6.19
N PRO A 177 8.46 -13.60 7.00
CA PRO A 177 8.97 -14.62 7.92
C PRO A 177 9.73 -15.76 7.24
N ARG A 178 9.50 -16.02 5.93
CA ARG A 178 10.25 -17.03 5.16
C ARG A 178 11.75 -16.74 5.13
N SER A 179 12.14 -15.49 5.37
CA SER A 179 13.54 -15.05 5.45
C SER A 179 14.24 -15.47 6.75
N ILE A 180 13.52 -15.80 7.82
CA ILE A 180 14.09 -15.97 9.17
C ILE A 180 15.12 -17.10 9.21
N GLU A 181 14.76 -18.31 8.77
CA GLU A 181 15.65 -19.47 8.78
C GLU A 181 16.92 -19.27 7.91
N PRO A 182 16.80 -18.80 6.65
CA PRO A 182 17.97 -18.45 5.85
C PRO A 182 18.89 -17.38 6.48
N LEU A 183 18.30 -16.34 7.09
CA LEU A 183 19.09 -15.31 7.76
C LEU A 183 19.78 -15.84 9.02
N ASN A 184 19.11 -16.70 9.81
CA ASN A 184 19.74 -17.40 10.94
C ASN A 184 20.93 -18.25 10.48
N TYR A 185 20.79 -18.95 9.34
CA TYR A 185 21.88 -19.71 8.76
C TYR A 185 23.08 -18.82 8.40
N LEU A 186 22.85 -17.65 7.79
CA LEU A 186 23.92 -16.69 7.49
C LEU A 186 24.61 -16.20 8.77
N VAL A 187 23.87 -15.83 9.81
CA VAL A 187 24.43 -15.39 11.10
C VAL A 187 25.37 -16.45 11.68
N ALA A 188 25.00 -17.73 11.62
CA ALA A 188 25.78 -18.80 12.21
C ALA A 188 26.96 -19.27 11.33
N ASN A 189 26.81 -19.24 10.00
CA ASN A 189 27.70 -19.99 9.10
C ASN A 189 28.45 -19.13 8.07
N ASP A 190 28.05 -17.87 7.83
CA ASP A 190 28.71 -17.09 6.79
C ASP A 190 30.16 -16.75 7.19
N LYS A 191 31.08 -16.93 6.24
CA LYS A 191 32.50 -16.64 6.44
C LYS A 191 32.77 -15.14 6.57
N ASN A 192 31.99 -14.30 5.87
CA ASN A 192 32.14 -12.85 5.86
C ASN A 192 31.37 -12.22 7.04
N SER A 193 32.04 -11.40 7.84
CA SER A 193 31.43 -10.73 9.01
C SER A 193 30.38 -9.70 8.65
N ALA A 194 30.51 -9.01 7.50
CA ALA A 194 29.52 -8.04 7.05
C ALA A 194 28.19 -8.74 6.73
N VAL A 195 28.23 -9.89 6.06
CA VAL A 195 27.05 -10.72 5.79
C VAL A 195 26.37 -11.16 7.09
N ARG A 196 27.15 -11.64 8.08
CA ARG A 196 26.59 -12.02 9.39
C ARG A 196 25.90 -10.84 10.10
N GLN A 197 26.52 -9.65 10.05
CA GLN A 197 25.94 -8.44 10.65
C GLN A 197 24.67 -7.98 9.93
N ALA A 198 24.67 -7.99 8.60
CA ALA A 198 23.50 -7.66 7.79
C ALA A 198 22.34 -8.61 8.11
N ALA A 199 22.61 -9.92 8.18
CA ALA A 199 21.62 -10.92 8.54
C ALA A 199 21.08 -10.75 9.97
N ALA A 200 21.93 -10.44 10.94
CA ALA A 200 21.51 -10.18 12.32
C ALA A 200 20.62 -8.92 12.41
N LYS A 201 20.99 -7.84 11.72
CA LYS A 201 20.19 -6.61 11.64
C LYS A 201 18.86 -6.86 10.93
N ALA A 202 18.86 -7.67 9.88
CA ALA A 202 17.66 -8.08 9.17
C ALA A 202 16.70 -8.87 10.09
N LEU A 203 17.21 -9.83 10.85
CA LEU A 203 16.43 -10.57 11.84
C LEU A 203 15.88 -9.67 12.95
N GLN A 204 16.65 -8.69 13.42
CA GLN A 204 16.16 -7.70 14.37
C GLN A 204 15.03 -6.85 13.78
N LYS A 205 15.12 -6.47 12.50
CA LYS A 205 14.02 -5.78 11.82
C LYS A 205 12.81 -6.70 11.73
N LEU A 206 12.97 -7.95 11.31
CA LEU A 206 11.87 -8.92 11.21
C LEU A 206 11.18 -9.16 12.57
N SER A 207 11.95 -9.21 13.67
CA SER A 207 11.36 -9.35 15.01
C SER A 207 10.62 -8.09 15.47
N VAL A 208 11.15 -6.91 15.16
CA VAL A 208 10.47 -5.62 15.42
C VAL A 208 9.20 -5.51 14.57
N LEU A 209 9.26 -5.87 13.29
CA LEU A 209 8.13 -5.85 12.36
C LEU A 209 7.02 -6.81 12.82
N ALA A 210 7.38 -8.01 13.28
CA ALA A 210 6.43 -8.95 13.88
C ALA A 210 5.78 -8.43 15.18
N SER A 211 6.41 -7.46 15.86
CA SER A 211 5.92 -6.86 17.10
C SER A 211 5.25 -5.48 16.92
N ALA A 212 5.29 -4.92 15.71
CA ALA A 212 4.71 -3.61 15.44
C ALA A 212 3.18 -3.69 15.56
N PRO A 213 2.52 -2.70 16.19
CA PRO A 213 1.06 -2.71 16.29
C PRO A 213 0.45 -2.66 14.89
N VAL A 214 -0.31 -3.71 14.58
CA VAL A 214 -1.21 -3.75 13.44
C VAL A 214 -2.40 -2.86 13.78
N ASP A 215 -2.68 -1.90 12.92
CA ASP A 215 -3.79 -0.96 13.12
C ASP A 215 -4.45 -0.62 11.79
N GLY A 216 -5.72 -0.25 11.84
CA GLY A 216 -6.52 0.03 10.68
C GLY A 216 -7.82 0.73 11.06
N GLN A 217 -8.42 1.43 10.10
CA GLN A 217 -9.63 2.19 10.33
C GLN A 217 -10.64 1.93 9.22
N ILE A 218 -11.88 1.62 9.60
CA ILE A 218 -13.01 1.60 8.68
C ILE A 218 -13.37 3.05 8.36
N THR A 219 -13.10 3.48 7.14
CA THR A 219 -13.26 4.87 6.70
C THR A 219 -14.69 5.14 6.22
N SER A 220 -15.33 4.17 5.58
CA SER A 220 -16.75 4.24 5.24
C SER A 220 -17.36 2.86 5.00
N VAL A 221 -18.68 2.77 5.13
CA VAL A 221 -19.44 1.54 4.89
C VAL A 221 -20.63 1.88 4.01
N VAL A 222 -20.74 1.18 2.89
CA VAL A 222 -21.97 1.14 2.08
C VAL A 222 -22.81 -0.01 2.62
N TRP A 223 -23.76 0.34 3.47
CA TRP A 223 -24.65 -0.61 4.11
C TRP A 223 -25.69 -1.17 3.12
N PRO A 224 -26.31 -2.32 3.45
CA PRO A 224 -27.45 -2.83 2.70
C PRO A 224 -28.56 -1.77 2.55
N ASP A 225 -29.28 -1.86 1.43
CA ASP A 225 -30.46 -1.05 1.20
C ASP A 225 -31.52 -1.33 2.27
N VAL A 226 -32.17 -0.29 2.76
CA VAL A 226 -33.25 -0.45 3.76
C VAL A 226 -34.51 -0.91 3.04
N ARG A 227 -34.56 -2.21 2.72
CA ARG A 227 -35.66 -2.87 2.02
C ARG A 227 -35.91 -4.27 2.60
N ASN A 228 -36.92 -4.92 2.05
CA ASN A 228 -37.20 -6.33 2.27
C ASN A 228 -36.27 -7.20 1.39
N TYR A 229 -35.61 -8.17 2.00
CA TYR A 229 -34.83 -9.22 1.34
C TYR A 229 -35.53 -10.57 1.53
N ASN A 230 -35.49 -11.41 0.52
CA ASN A 230 -35.97 -12.80 0.59
C ASN A 230 -34.81 -13.74 0.98
N TYR A 231 -35.11 -14.99 1.37
CA TYR A 231 -34.07 -15.96 1.77
C TYR A 231 -33.18 -16.42 0.61
N ASP A 232 -33.63 -16.26 -0.63
CA ASP A 232 -32.86 -16.53 -1.85
C ASP A 232 -32.06 -15.31 -2.34
N GLU A 233 -32.12 -14.19 -1.61
CA GLU A 233 -31.34 -12.98 -1.91
C GLU A 233 -30.17 -12.82 -0.94
N ALA A 234 -28.98 -12.60 -1.50
CA ALA A 234 -27.81 -12.20 -0.75
C ALA A 234 -27.95 -10.74 -0.27
N VAL A 235 -27.55 -10.47 0.97
CA VAL A 235 -27.54 -9.13 1.56
C VAL A 235 -26.11 -8.56 1.46
N PRO A 236 -25.85 -7.58 0.58
CA PRO A 236 -24.49 -7.10 0.33
C PRO A 236 -24.06 -5.98 1.29
N VAL A 237 -22.76 -5.88 1.55
CA VAL A 237 -22.11 -4.73 2.19
C VAL A 237 -20.76 -4.45 1.52
N THR A 238 -20.43 -3.17 1.34
CA THR A 238 -19.09 -2.76 0.89
C THR A 238 -18.41 -1.97 2.01
N VAL A 239 -17.21 -2.40 2.38
CA VAL A 239 -16.42 -1.78 3.44
C VAL A 239 -15.19 -1.13 2.83
N ASN A 240 -15.04 0.17 3.03
CA ASN A 240 -13.78 0.86 2.77
C ASN A 240 -13.04 1.01 4.09
N PHE A 241 -11.78 0.60 4.09
CA PHE A 241 -10.92 0.74 5.25
C PHE A 241 -9.50 1.06 4.81
N ARG A 242 -8.72 1.56 5.75
CA ARG A 242 -7.32 1.99 5.56
C ARG A 242 -6.42 1.28 6.55
N ASN A 243 -5.23 0.87 6.12
CA ASN A 243 -4.17 0.49 7.04
C ASN A 243 -3.58 1.76 7.71
N THR A 244 -3.81 1.94 9.00
CA THR A 244 -3.28 3.06 9.80
C THR A 244 -2.03 2.68 10.58
N GLY A 245 -1.68 1.39 10.56
CA GLY A 245 -0.43 0.89 11.09
C GLY A 245 0.78 1.37 10.30
N SER A 246 1.95 1.00 10.80
CA SER A 246 3.24 1.42 10.23
C SER A 246 3.83 0.44 9.22
N GLN A 247 3.20 -0.72 9.02
CA GLN A 247 3.70 -1.80 8.17
C GLN A 247 2.61 -2.40 7.28
N PRO A 248 2.98 -3.04 6.15
CA PRO A 248 2.03 -3.77 5.32
C PRO A 248 1.39 -4.91 6.09
N HIS A 249 0.08 -5.09 5.97
CA HIS A 249 -0.62 -6.14 6.70
C HIS A 249 -1.84 -6.66 5.94
N SER A 250 -2.13 -7.95 6.10
CA SER A 250 -3.38 -8.56 5.63
C SER A 250 -4.40 -8.54 6.75
N PHE A 251 -5.53 -7.88 6.51
CA PHE A 251 -6.59 -7.77 7.48
C PHE A 251 -7.68 -8.80 7.21
N TRP A 252 -8.52 -9.03 8.21
CA TRP A 252 -9.76 -9.77 8.05
C TRP A 252 -10.95 -8.85 8.26
N ILE A 253 -11.91 -8.90 7.35
CA ILE A 253 -13.14 -8.11 7.47
C ILE A 253 -14.30 -9.09 7.63
N GLY A 254 -15.03 -8.93 8.72
CA GLY A 254 -16.25 -9.69 9.01
C GLY A 254 -17.49 -8.86 8.73
N PHE A 255 -18.53 -9.52 8.21
CA PHE A 255 -19.88 -8.99 8.13
C PHE A 255 -20.83 -9.86 8.96
N SER A 256 -21.48 -9.23 9.93
CA SER A 256 -22.38 -9.86 10.88
C SER A 256 -23.73 -9.17 10.88
N VAL A 257 -24.80 -9.95 11.07
CA VAL A 257 -26.16 -9.42 11.22
C VAL A 257 -26.78 -9.89 12.53
N GLN A 258 -27.58 -9.05 13.17
CA GLN A 258 -28.27 -9.36 14.41
C GLN A 258 -29.77 -9.40 14.17
N ASP A 259 -30.42 -10.50 14.54
CA ASP A 259 -31.87 -10.61 14.43
C ASP A 259 -32.62 -9.86 15.54
N ALA A 260 -33.94 -9.78 15.40
CA ALA A 260 -34.81 -9.11 16.36
C ALA A 260 -34.79 -9.71 17.78
N ASN A 261 -34.30 -10.95 17.94
CA ASN A 261 -34.13 -11.60 19.25
C ASN A 261 -32.76 -11.30 19.87
N GLY A 262 -31.93 -10.52 19.17
CA GLY A 262 -30.59 -10.15 19.61
C GLY A 262 -29.52 -11.19 19.31
N LYS A 263 -29.83 -12.26 18.56
CA LYS A 263 -28.82 -13.27 18.16
C LYS A 263 -28.01 -12.74 16.99
N TRP A 264 -26.69 -12.81 17.12
CA TRP A 264 -25.74 -12.52 16.05
C TRP A 264 -25.55 -13.73 15.13
N TRP A 265 -25.47 -13.44 13.84
CA TRP A 265 -25.17 -14.37 12.77
C TRP A 265 -23.81 -13.98 12.19
N ASP A 266 -22.75 -14.45 12.86
CA ASP A 266 -21.35 -14.19 12.52
C ASP A 266 -20.85 -15.33 11.63
N ALA A 267 -20.85 -15.15 10.31
CA ALA A 267 -20.60 -16.28 9.41
C ALA A 267 -19.66 -15.99 8.23
N ILE A 268 -19.41 -14.72 7.90
CA ILE A 268 -18.67 -14.37 6.69
C ILE A 268 -17.55 -13.42 7.04
N HIS A 269 -16.34 -13.84 6.68
CA HIS A 269 -15.16 -13.02 6.74
C HIS A 269 -14.26 -13.29 5.54
N GLN A 270 -13.57 -12.26 5.09
CA GLN A 270 -12.62 -12.34 3.98
C GLN A 270 -11.26 -11.83 4.43
N GLN A 271 -10.20 -12.56 4.06
CA GLN A 271 -8.84 -12.09 4.19
C GLN A 271 -8.50 -11.17 3.02
N THR A 272 -7.89 -10.03 3.31
CA THR A 272 -7.40 -9.12 2.26
C THR A 272 -6.01 -9.52 1.78
N ALA A 273 -5.66 -9.09 0.57
CA ALA A 273 -4.25 -8.96 0.19
C ALA A 273 -3.51 -8.05 1.18
N SER A 274 -2.18 -8.15 1.24
CA SER A 274 -1.38 -7.28 2.10
C SER A 274 -1.52 -5.83 1.67
N ILE A 275 -1.94 -4.95 2.59
CA ILE A 275 -2.22 -3.54 2.32
C ILE A 275 -1.12 -2.68 2.92
N GLN A 276 -0.51 -1.81 2.11
CA GLN A 276 0.53 -0.89 2.55
C GLN A 276 -0.01 0.19 3.51
N PRO A 277 0.82 0.71 4.45
CA PRO A 277 0.45 1.82 5.32
C PRO A 277 -0.10 3.02 4.53
N GLY A 278 -1.23 3.54 4.98
CA GLY A 278 -1.87 4.69 4.37
C GLY A 278 -2.73 4.38 3.13
N TYR A 279 -2.70 3.15 2.60
CA TYR A 279 -3.55 2.72 1.49
C TYR A 279 -4.89 2.19 1.99
N SER A 280 -5.90 2.26 1.11
CA SER A 280 -7.26 1.77 1.39
C SER A 280 -7.69 0.77 0.33
N LEU A 281 -8.54 -0.19 0.71
CA LEU A 281 -9.09 -1.20 -0.18
C LEU A 281 -10.60 -1.37 0.08
N PRO A 282 -11.47 -1.33 -0.95
CA PRO A 282 -12.86 -1.74 -0.81
C PRO A 282 -12.96 -3.26 -0.74
N VAL A 283 -13.78 -3.77 0.16
CA VAL A 283 -14.10 -5.20 0.28
C VAL A 283 -15.61 -5.37 0.24
N GLU A 284 -16.07 -6.22 -0.66
CA GLU A 284 -17.48 -6.60 -0.80
C GLU A 284 -17.71 -7.93 -0.08
N LEU A 285 -18.72 -7.96 0.78
CA LEU A 285 -19.14 -9.14 1.53
C LEU A 285 -20.64 -9.30 1.36
N GLU A 286 -21.12 -10.54 1.36
CA GLU A 286 -22.54 -10.83 1.19
C GLU A 286 -23.00 -11.85 2.22
N TRP A 287 -24.10 -11.54 2.93
CA TRP A 287 -24.75 -12.46 3.85
C TRP A 287 -25.90 -13.20 3.16
N ASN A 288 -25.81 -14.53 3.13
CA ASN A 288 -26.86 -15.41 2.65
C ASN A 288 -27.71 -15.89 3.83
N PRO A 289 -29.00 -15.51 3.93
CA PRO A 289 -29.83 -15.87 5.07
C PRO A 289 -30.03 -17.39 5.16
N PRO A 290 -29.67 -18.05 6.28
CA PRO A 290 -30.01 -19.46 6.46
C PRO A 290 -31.53 -19.62 6.64
N ASN A 291 -32.09 -20.75 6.20
CA ASN A 291 -33.54 -21.02 6.29
C ASN A 291 -34.13 -20.96 7.72
N ILE A 292 -33.26 -21.01 8.74
CA ILE A 292 -33.62 -20.91 10.16
C ILE A 292 -33.59 -19.47 10.71
N ALA A 293 -33.10 -18.50 9.95
CA ALA A 293 -33.08 -17.10 10.35
C ALA A 293 -34.52 -16.58 10.44
N PRO A 294 -34.94 -15.94 11.54
CA PRO A 294 -36.31 -15.43 11.68
C PRO A 294 -36.55 -14.22 10.75
N GLY A 295 -37.76 -14.09 10.19
CA GLY A 295 -38.14 -12.85 9.52
C GLY A 295 -38.21 -11.66 10.49
N GLY A 296 -37.88 -10.46 10.03
CA GLY A 296 -37.93 -9.24 10.84
C GLY A 296 -36.83 -8.23 10.51
N VAL A 297 -36.66 -7.27 11.42
CA VAL A 297 -35.59 -6.25 11.35
C VAL A 297 -34.26 -6.87 11.71
N TYR A 298 -33.24 -6.58 10.91
CA TYR A 298 -31.86 -6.93 11.21
C TYR A 298 -31.01 -5.68 11.44
N ALA A 299 -30.17 -5.70 12.46
CA ALA A 299 -29.04 -4.80 12.57
C ALA A 299 -27.83 -5.42 11.87
N SER A 300 -26.86 -4.58 11.49
CA SER A 300 -25.63 -5.01 10.83
C SER A 300 -24.41 -4.49 11.56
N ALA A 301 -23.33 -5.26 11.53
CA ALA A 301 -22.01 -4.87 11.98
C ALA A 301 -20.96 -5.28 10.95
N VAL A 302 -19.99 -4.40 10.72
CA VAL A 302 -18.75 -4.75 10.03
C VAL A 302 -17.59 -4.53 10.98
N THR A 303 -16.70 -5.51 11.03
CA THR A 303 -15.57 -5.51 11.98
C THR A 303 -14.28 -5.80 11.23
N LEU A 304 -13.28 -4.98 11.48
CA LEU A 304 -11.91 -5.12 11.00
C LEU A 304 -11.09 -5.82 12.09
N TRP A 305 -10.36 -6.86 11.70
CA TRP A 305 -9.56 -7.69 12.60
C TRP A 305 -8.12 -7.79 12.11
N SER A 306 -7.18 -7.92 13.06
CA SER A 306 -5.76 -8.08 12.76
C SER A 306 -5.39 -9.51 12.34
N GLY A 307 -6.18 -10.52 12.71
CA GLY A 307 -5.85 -11.90 12.38
C GLY A 307 -7.01 -12.88 12.48
N TYR A 308 -6.68 -14.11 12.13
CA TYR A 308 -7.52 -15.30 12.26
C TYR A 308 -6.68 -16.38 12.92
N ASP A 309 -7.21 -16.95 14.01
CA ASP A 309 -6.61 -18.07 14.71
C ASP A 309 -7.11 -19.36 14.07
N SER A 310 -6.20 -20.08 13.39
CA SER A 310 -6.52 -21.33 12.71
C SER A 310 -6.82 -22.49 13.66
N ASP A 311 -6.31 -22.45 14.88
CA ASP A 311 -6.50 -23.53 15.85
C ASP A 311 -7.90 -23.46 16.49
N THR A 312 -8.39 -22.24 16.71
CA THR A 312 -9.71 -22.01 17.31
C THR A 312 -10.79 -21.70 16.28
N GLY A 313 -10.41 -21.29 15.07
CA GLY A 313 -11.32 -20.91 14.00
C GLY A 313 -11.95 -19.53 14.16
N PHE A 314 -11.38 -18.68 15.01
CA PHE A 314 -11.94 -17.36 15.32
C PHE A 314 -11.05 -16.21 14.85
N LEU A 315 -11.70 -15.10 14.51
CA LEU A 315 -11.02 -13.83 14.28
C LEU A 315 -10.48 -13.27 15.60
N VAL A 316 -9.30 -12.69 15.55
CA VAL A 316 -8.58 -12.17 16.72
C VAL A 316 -8.09 -10.74 16.49
N GLY A 317 -7.96 -9.99 17.58
CA GLY A 317 -7.51 -8.61 17.56
C GLY A 317 -8.46 -7.70 16.78
N GLU A 318 -9.68 -7.52 17.30
CA GLU A 318 -10.61 -6.51 16.79
C GLU A 318 -9.93 -5.14 16.79
N ILE A 319 -9.91 -4.48 15.63
CA ILE A 319 -9.25 -3.20 15.42
C ILE A 319 -10.27 -2.06 15.41
N ASP A 320 -11.26 -2.16 14.52
CA ASP A 320 -12.32 -1.17 14.38
C ASP A 320 -13.63 -1.88 14.04
N ARG A 321 -14.74 -1.30 14.47
CA ARG A 321 -16.08 -1.82 14.25
C ARG A 321 -17.05 -0.69 13.96
N LYS A 322 -17.91 -0.90 12.96
CA LYS A 322 -19.05 -0.03 12.66
C LYS A 322 -20.33 -0.83 12.72
N THR A 323 -21.41 -0.21 13.18
CA THR A 323 -22.73 -0.85 13.28
C THR A 323 -23.80 0.04 12.68
N LYS A 324 -24.86 -0.59 12.16
CA LYS A 324 -26.08 0.07 11.71
C LYS A 324 -27.27 -0.65 12.31
N ALA A 325 -27.99 0.04 13.19
CA ALA A 325 -29.27 -0.43 13.68
C ALA A 325 -30.31 -0.40 12.55
N SER A 326 -31.22 -1.37 12.53
CA SER A 326 -32.29 -1.47 11.52
C SER A 326 -31.76 -1.33 10.09
N ALA A 327 -30.75 -2.12 9.76
CA ALA A 327 -30.04 -2.05 8.49
C ALA A 327 -30.91 -2.53 7.31
N PHE A 328 -31.68 -3.60 7.49
CA PHE A 328 -32.58 -4.16 6.48
C PHE A 328 -33.69 -5.01 7.14
N TRP A 329 -34.61 -5.51 6.32
CA TRP A 329 -35.67 -6.44 6.73
C TRP A 329 -35.55 -7.76 5.98
N LEU A 330 -35.64 -8.89 6.70
CA LEU A 330 -35.77 -10.21 6.12
C LEU A 330 -37.26 -10.59 6.10
N VAL A 331 -37.80 -10.92 4.92
CA VAL A 331 -39.19 -11.35 4.78
C VAL A 331 -39.36 -12.68 5.52
N SER A 332 -40.36 -12.81 6.38
CA SER A 332 -40.68 -14.10 7.02
C SER A 332 -40.97 -15.14 5.95
N SER A 333 -40.38 -16.34 6.06
CA SER A 333 -40.79 -17.46 5.25
C SER A 333 -42.27 -17.72 5.57
N SER A 334 -43.17 -17.39 4.63
CA SER A 334 -44.54 -17.88 4.76
C SER A 334 -44.46 -19.40 4.81
N PRO A 335 -45.19 -20.09 5.70
CA PRO A 335 -45.31 -21.53 5.59
C PRO A 335 -45.89 -21.82 4.21
N ALA A 336 -45.17 -22.60 3.40
CA ALA A 336 -45.72 -23.13 2.17
C ALA A 336 -47.08 -23.75 2.51
N SER A 337 -48.15 -23.21 1.93
CA SER A 337 -49.48 -23.77 2.08
C SER A 337 -49.50 -25.15 1.43
N THR A 338 -49.34 -26.20 2.23
CA THR A 338 -49.74 -27.55 1.84
C THR A 338 -51.02 -27.88 2.59
N LEU A 339 -52.15 -27.36 2.10
CA LEU A 339 -53.41 -28.06 2.24
C LEU A 339 -53.58 -28.89 0.96
N PRO A 340 -53.59 -30.24 1.03
CA PRO A 340 -54.04 -31.03 -0.10
C PRO A 340 -55.52 -30.71 -0.37
N PRO A 341 -55.99 -30.76 -1.63
CA PRO A 341 -57.40 -30.56 -1.92
C PRO A 341 -58.22 -31.62 -1.18
N GLU A 342 -59.24 -31.18 -0.44
CA GLU A 342 -60.26 -32.03 0.15
C GLU A 342 -60.89 -32.88 -0.95
N THR A 343 -60.69 -34.20 -0.87
CA THR A 343 -61.49 -35.16 -1.63
C THR A 343 -62.80 -35.37 -0.88
N VAL A 344 -63.91 -34.91 -1.48
CA VAL A 344 -65.27 -35.39 -1.20
C VAL A 344 -65.57 -36.57 -2.10
#